data_AF-A0A7S4UXS2-F1
#
_entry.id   AF-A0A7S4UXS2-F1
#
_cell.length_a   1.000
_cell.length_b   1.000
_cell.length_c   1.000
_cell.angle_alpha   90.00
_cell.angle_beta   90.00
_cell.angle_gamma   90.00
#
_symmetry.space_group_name_H-M   'P 1'
#
loop_
_entity.id
_entity.type
_entity.pdbx_description
1 polymer ?
#
loop_
_entity_poly.entity_id
_entity_poly.type
_entity_poly.pdbx_seq_one_letter_code
_entity_poly.pdbx_strand_id
1 'polypeptide(L)'
;MAAPRVARSSLRHRMASGRAGGALLLASLGVAAMRALLPGAGPSFAPPALGQPAGLRRVALRAGEDGSIGTITGRCRYATGNWTLLKEVAVKSKEDEALADEAWALFEKRYQKPAKTGIYLDTPVARDDVRYRFLRLAETLKLSTKETLEVLQTDDVLMVVDADYVKNTFEAMIRGADFQKAIDIVKKNPSILVSGEDIETKMDAAAFGAEVRSFFRPLDNLIQSALGRGR
;
A
#
# COMPACT_ATOMS: atom_id res chain seq x y z
N MET A 1 -45.67 33.02 -25.65
CA MET A 1 -46.42 32.39 -26.76
C MET A 1 -46.23 30.88 -26.69
N ALA A 2 -47.34 30.15 -26.83
CA ALA A 2 -47.51 28.73 -26.54
C ALA A 2 -47.21 27.81 -27.75
N ALA A 3 -46.73 26.59 -27.44
CA ALA A 3 -47.02 25.23 -28.00
C ALA A 3 -47.39 25.04 -29.51
N PRO A 4 -47.11 23.87 -30.18
CA PRO A 4 -47.29 22.54 -29.59
C PRO A 4 -46.38 21.36 -30.04
N ARG A 5 -46.61 20.25 -29.31
CA ARG A 5 -46.21 18.84 -29.47
C ARG A 5 -46.48 18.26 -30.86
N VAL A 6 -45.62 17.31 -31.29
CA VAL A 6 -46.05 16.09 -32.00
C VAL A 6 -45.26 14.89 -31.48
N ALA A 7 -45.98 13.91 -30.95
CA ALA A 7 -45.51 12.57 -30.64
C ALA A 7 -45.63 11.67 -31.87
N ARG A 8 -44.78 10.66 -32.03
CA ARG A 8 -45.16 9.39 -32.66
C ARG A 8 -44.26 8.23 -32.25
N SER A 9 -44.93 7.20 -31.78
CA SER A 9 -44.50 5.88 -31.36
C SER A 9 -44.18 4.95 -32.54
N SER A 10 -43.26 4.02 -32.35
CA SER A 10 -43.45 2.65 -32.88
C SER A 10 -42.67 1.62 -32.06
N LEU A 11 -43.40 0.87 -31.24
CA LEU A 11 -43.08 -0.49 -30.82
C LEU A 11 -42.90 -1.38 -32.05
N ARG A 12 -41.94 -2.30 -32.02
CA ARG A 12 -42.17 -3.69 -32.46
C ARG A 12 -41.17 -4.66 -31.83
N HIS A 13 -41.75 -5.66 -31.19
CA HIS A 13 -41.15 -6.88 -30.64
C HIS A 13 -40.32 -7.66 -31.65
N ARG A 14 -39.26 -8.31 -31.17
CA ARG A 14 -38.99 -9.73 -31.50
C ARG A 14 -38.54 -10.48 -30.25
N MET A 15 -39.38 -11.44 -29.87
CA MET A 15 -39.04 -12.55 -28.98
C MET A 15 -38.07 -13.49 -29.72
N ALA A 16 -37.10 -14.05 -28.99
CA ALA A 16 -36.60 -15.39 -29.28
C ALA A 16 -36.24 -16.07 -27.95
N SER A 17 -37.03 -17.09 -27.67
CA SER A 17 -36.96 -18.07 -26.61
C SER A 17 -35.92 -19.17 -26.88
N GLY A 18 -35.37 -19.78 -25.83
CA GLY A 18 -34.66 -21.07 -25.89
C GLY A 18 -33.64 -21.23 -24.76
N ARG A 19 -34.04 -21.57 -23.52
CA ARG A 19 -34.20 -22.93 -22.95
C ARG A 19 -32.95 -23.83 -23.02
N ALA A 20 -32.31 -24.02 -21.87
CA ALA A 20 -31.79 -25.26 -21.27
C ALA A 20 -30.72 -24.83 -20.25
N GLY A 21 -30.82 -25.09 -18.94
CA GLY A 21 -31.09 -26.40 -18.33
C GLY A 21 -29.77 -26.86 -17.70
N GLY A 22 -29.62 -26.70 -16.38
CA GLY A 22 -28.41 -27.08 -15.68
C GLY A 22 -28.44 -26.68 -14.21
N ALA A 23 -29.33 -27.33 -13.44
CA ALA A 23 -29.33 -27.30 -11.99
C ALA A 23 -28.38 -28.38 -11.45
N LEU A 24 -27.48 -28.01 -10.55
CA LEU A 24 -26.80 -28.88 -9.58
C LEU A 24 -26.26 -27.94 -8.48
N LEU A 25 -26.99 -27.73 -7.38
CA LEU A 25 -26.96 -28.53 -6.15
C LEU A 25 -25.53 -28.84 -5.69
N LEU A 26 -25.06 -28.07 -4.70
CA LEU A 26 -24.40 -28.56 -3.48
C LEU A 26 -24.10 -27.36 -2.56
N ALA A 27 -25.13 -26.93 -1.83
CA ALA A 27 -25.00 -26.11 -0.64
C ALA A 27 -25.38 -27.00 0.55
N SER A 28 -24.43 -27.30 1.44
CA SER A 28 -24.59 -27.55 2.89
C SER A 28 -23.55 -28.53 3.40
N LEU A 29 -22.61 -28.03 4.22
CA LEU A 29 -21.79 -28.68 5.25
C LEU A 29 -20.87 -27.56 5.73
N GLY A 30 -20.91 -27.00 6.93
CA GLY A 30 -21.40 -27.45 8.22
C GLY A 30 -20.43 -26.88 9.24
N VAL A 31 -20.71 -25.72 9.84
CA VAL A 31 -20.01 -25.24 11.05
C VAL A 31 -21.04 -24.66 12.00
N ALA A 32 -21.80 -25.56 12.61
CA ALA A 32 -22.60 -25.29 13.79
C ALA A 32 -22.03 -26.15 14.93
N ALA A 33 -20.85 -25.80 15.44
CA ALA A 33 -20.33 -26.30 16.72
C ALA A 33 -19.01 -25.58 17.06
N MET A 34 -19.10 -24.45 17.77
CA MET A 34 -18.17 -24.07 18.86
C MET A 34 -18.63 -22.71 19.42
N ARG A 35 -19.74 -22.76 20.17
CA ARG A 35 -20.20 -21.64 21.00
C ARG A 35 -20.65 -22.13 22.36
N ALA A 36 -19.83 -22.97 22.96
CA ALA A 36 -19.94 -23.39 24.35
C ALA A 36 -18.53 -23.77 24.81
N LEU A 37 -17.84 -22.80 25.43
CA LEU A 37 -16.74 -22.94 26.38
C LEU A 37 -16.03 -21.58 26.47
N LEU A 38 -16.58 -20.66 27.27
CA LEU A 38 -15.84 -19.58 27.94
C LEU A 38 -16.77 -18.95 28.98
N PRO A 39 -16.70 -19.35 30.26
CA PRO A 39 -17.28 -18.60 31.36
C PRO A 39 -16.26 -17.55 31.85
N GLY A 40 -16.67 -16.30 31.99
CA GLY A 40 -15.85 -15.30 32.70
C GLY A 40 -16.00 -13.85 32.22
N ALA A 41 -17.22 -13.31 32.23
CA ALA A 41 -17.40 -11.87 32.20
C ALA A 41 -17.30 -11.32 33.64
N GLY A 42 -16.18 -10.66 33.96
CA GLY A 42 -16.08 -9.75 35.10
C GLY A 42 -16.15 -8.30 34.61
N PRO A 43 -16.93 -7.40 35.24
CA PRO A 43 -16.92 -5.99 34.90
C PRO A 43 -15.84 -5.28 35.72
N SER A 44 -14.83 -4.72 35.06
CA SER A 44 -13.92 -3.75 35.68
C SER A 44 -13.40 -2.80 34.61
N PHE A 45 -14.30 -1.96 34.10
CA PHE A 45 -13.89 -0.72 33.44
C PHE A 45 -13.67 0.34 34.51
N ALA A 46 -12.41 0.56 34.87
CA ALA A 46 -11.94 1.79 35.49
C ALA A 46 -10.94 2.42 34.52
N PRO A 47 -11.18 3.64 34.00
CA PRO A 47 -10.18 4.32 33.18
C PRO A 47 -9.03 4.81 34.08
N PRO A 48 -7.76 4.49 33.77
CA PRO A 48 -6.65 5.19 34.40
C PRO A 48 -6.62 6.64 33.90
N ALA A 49 -6.35 7.54 34.85
CA ALA A 49 -6.29 8.98 34.68
C ALA A 49 -5.34 9.41 33.54
N LEU A 50 -5.77 10.46 32.82
CA LEU A 50 -4.96 11.25 31.90
C LEU A 50 -3.77 11.87 32.65
N GLY A 51 -2.67 11.12 32.74
CA GLY A 51 -1.35 11.67 32.99
C GLY A 51 -0.82 12.29 31.70
N GLN A 52 -0.63 13.60 31.69
CA GLN A 52 0.12 14.29 30.65
C GLN A 52 1.51 13.65 30.52
N PRO A 53 1.95 13.16 29.35
CA PRO A 53 3.35 12.88 29.16
C PRO A 53 4.11 14.21 29.19
N ALA A 54 4.93 14.36 30.22
CA ALA A 54 5.97 15.37 30.30
C ALA A 54 6.71 15.44 28.97
N GLY A 55 6.91 16.65 28.48
CA GLY A 55 7.50 16.93 27.18
C GLY A 55 8.77 16.10 26.95
N LEU A 56 8.67 15.16 26.00
CA LEU A 56 9.82 14.52 25.39
C LEU A 56 10.63 15.64 24.75
N ARG A 57 11.69 16.05 25.44
CA ARG A 57 12.72 16.95 24.95
C ARG A 57 13.30 16.30 23.71
N ARG A 58 12.85 16.75 22.53
CA ARG A 58 13.41 16.34 21.23
C ARG A 58 14.88 16.72 21.25
N VAL A 59 15.75 15.73 21.45
CA VAL A 59 17.14 15.85 21.02
C VAL A 59 17.08 15.72 19.51
N ALA A 60 16.91 16.86 18.83
CA ALA A 60 17.18 16.95 17.41
C ALA A 60 18.70 16.78 17.27
N LEU A 61 19.14 15.55 17.03
CA LEU A 61 20.49 15.28 16.56
C LEU A 61 20.69 16.13 15.30
N ARG A 62 21.71 16.99 15.31
CA ARG A 62 22.01 17.81 14.15
C ARG A 62 22.50 16.90 13.03
N ALA A 63 22.12 17.21 11.79
CA ALA A 63 22.73 16.59 10.62
C ALA A 63 24.26 16.60 10.76
N GLY A 64 24.87 15.42 10.69
CA GLY A 64 26.32 15.22 10.85
C GLY A 64 26.77 14.54 12.14
N GLU A 65 25.97 14.47 13.20
CA GLU A 65 26.37 13.77 14.45
C GLU A 65 26.29 12.24 14.35
N ASP A 66 25.47 11.72 13.43
CA ASP A 66 25.27 10.29 13.15
C ASP A 66 25.86 9.85 11.80
N GLY A 67 26.61 10.73 11.13
CA GLY A 67 27.13 10.50 9.77
C GLY A 67 26.12 10.77 8.65
N SER A 68 24.90 11.26 8.95
CA SER A 68 23.97 11.73 7.92
C SER A 68 24.40 13.07 7.33
N ILE A 69 24.10 13.29 6.04
CA ILE A 69 24.40 14.53 5.32
C ILE A 69 23.21 15.51 5.30
N GLY A 70 22.04 15.08 5.75
CA GLY A 70 20.81 15.88 5.79
C GLY A 70 19.60 15.09 6.27
N THR A 71 18.43 15.74 6.32
CA THR A 71 17.15 15.11 6.63
C THR A 71 16.10 15.48 5.59
N ILE A 72 15.17 14.56 5.31
CA ILE A 72 13.99 14.80 4.49
C ILE A 72 12.76 14.64 5.37
N THR A 73 11.83 15.59 5.28
CA THR A 73 10.56 15.54 6.01
C THR A 73 9.44 15.09 5.09
N GLY A 74 8.62 14.13 5.52
CA GLY A 74 7.42 13.72 4.82
C GLY A 74 6.18 13.68 5.72
N ARG A 75 5.01 13.69 5.08
CA ARG A 75 3.71 13.57 5.75
C ARG A 75 3.28 12.11 5.89
N CYS A 76 3.01 11.73 7.14
CA CYS A 76 2.39 10.48 7.54
C CYS A 76 0.97 10.70 8.07
N ARG A 77 0.24 9.60 8.18
CA ARG A 77 -1.11 9.52 8.69
C ARG A 77 -1.11 9.34 10.21
N TYR A 78 -1.87 10.15 10.93
CA TYR A 78 -2.17 9.85 12.34
C TYR A 78 -3.14 8.66 12.44
N ALA A 79 -3.26 8.07 13.63
CA ALA A 79 -4.28 7.07 13.93
C ALA A 79 -5.72 7.57 13.70
N THR A 80 -5.95 8.88 13.76
CA THR A 80 -7.22 9.55 13.43
C THR A 80 -7.50 9.59 11.92
N GLY A 81 -6.53 9.25 11.09
CA GLY A 81 -6.67 9.15 9.64
C GLY A 81 -6.27 10.40 8.83
N ASN A 82 -5.81 11.49 9.46
CA ASN A 82 -5.36 12.70 8.75
C ASN A 82 -3.85 12.71 8.47
N TRP A 83 -3.45 13.31 7.34
CA TRP A 83 -2.07 13.36 6.84
C TRP A 83 -1.28 14.59 7.30
N THR A 84 -1.33 14.89 8.59
CA THR A 84 -0.68 16.09 9.16
C THR A 84 0.53 15.76 10.03
N LEU A 85 0.87 14.47 10.19
CA LEU A 85 2.01 14.06 11.00
C LEU A 85 3.29 14.23 10.17
N LEU A 86 4.13 15.19 10.55
CA LEU A 86 5.43 15.35 9.91
C LEU A 86 6.46 14.45 10.59
N LYS A 87 7.19 13.68 9.78
CA LYS A 87 8.29 12.83 10.23
C LYS A 87 9.51 13.06 9.36
N GLU A 88 10.67 12.86 9.95
CA GLU A 88 11.97 13.02 9.30
C GLU A 88 12.61 11.66 9.04
N VAL A 89 13.41 11.59 7.98
CA VAL A 89 14.30 10.47 7.67
C VAL A 89 15.68 11.02 7.34
N ALA A 90 16.72 10.37 7.84
CA ALA A 90 18.10 10.78 7.60
C ALA A 90 18.54 10.38 6.19
N VAL A 91 19.24 11.29 5.52
CA VAL A 91 19.93 11.05 4.25
C VAL A 91 21.38 10.69 4.58
N LYS A 92 21.76 9.43 4.38
CA LYS A 92 23.07 8.92 4.85
C LYS A 92 24.20 9.24 3.89
N SER A 93 23.89 9.47 2.61
CA SER A 93 24.87 9.74 1.58
C SER A 93 24.29 10.57 0.44
N LYS A 94 25.16 11.16 -0.39
CA LYS A 94 24.74 11.85 -1.62
C LYS A 94 24.11 10.89 -2.64
N GLU A 95 24.48 9.61 -2.57
CA GLU A 95 23.89 8.56 -3.40
C GLU A 95 22.42 8.32 -3.00
N ASP A 96 22.12 8.26 -1.70
CA ASP A 96 20.74 8.13 -1.22
C ASP A 96 19.88 9.31 -1.65
N GLU A 97 20.43 10.52 -1.63
CA GLU A 97 19.75 11.73 -2.10
C GLU A 97 19.43 11.65 -3.60
N ALA A 98 20.40 11.25 -4.41
CA ALA A 98 20.23 11.07 -5.86
C ALA A 98 19.20 9.98 -6.18
N LEU A 99 19.24 8.84 -5.50
CA LEU A 99 18.28 7.75 -5.68
C LEU A 99 16.87 8.13 -5.21
N ALA A 100 16.75 8.98 -4.18
CA ALA A 100 15.46 9.53 -3.78
C ALA A 100 14.89 10.47 -4.86
N ASP A 101 15.74 11.25 -5.53
CA ASP A 101 15.34 12.05 -6.69
C ASP A 101 14.93 11.20 -7.90
N GLU A 102 15.60 10.07 -8.13
CA GLU A 102 15.19 9.08 -9.13
C GLU A 102 13.83 8.44 -8.80
N ALA A 103 13.56 8.13 -7.54
CA ALA A 103 12.26 7.64 -7.09
C ALA A 103 11.15 8.68 -7.34
N TRP A 104 11.43 9.97 -7.09
CA TRP A 104 10.53 11.06 -7.46
C TRP A 104 10.30 11.13 -8.97
N ALA A 105 11.36 11.07 -9.79
CA ALA A 105 11.22 11.11 -11.25
C ALA A 105 10.39 9.91 -11.79
N LEU A 106 10.57 8.72 -11.19
CA LEU A 106 9.74 7.55 -11.48
C LEU A 106 8.26 7.84 -11.16
N PHE A 107 7.99 8.43 -9.99
CA PHE A 107 6.64 8.81 -9.58
C PHE A 107 6.01 9.81 -10.54
N GLU A 108 6.71 10.89 -10.90
CA GLU A 108 6.20 11.91 -11.84
C GLU A 108 5.82 11.30 -13.19
N LYS A 109 6.64 10.36 -13.69
CA LYS A 109 6.39 9.66 -14.94
C LYS A 109 5.11 8.82 -14.89
N ARG A 110 4.86 8.11 -13.79
CA ARG A 110 3.70 7.21 -13.62
C ARG A 110 2.43 7.95 -13.23
N TYR A 111 2.56 8.99 -12.40
CA TYR A 111 1.45 9.71 -11.76
C TYR A 111 1.51 11.22 -12.05
N GLN A 112 1.48 11.60 -13.33
CA GLN A 112 1.65 12.98 -13.77
C GLN A 112 0.70 13.99 -13.10
N LYS A 113 -0.60 13.64 -12.97
CA LYS A 113 -1.58 14.52 -12.32
C LYS A 113 -1.36 14.64 -10.81
N PRO A 114 -1.19 13.53 -10.06
CA PRO A 114 -0.79 13.58 -8.66
C PRO A 114 0.50 14.36 -8.40
N ALA A 115 1.53 14.17 -9.23
CA ALA A 115 2.79 14.91 -9.12
C ALA A 115 2.59 16.44 -9.24
N LYS A 116 1.74 16.90 -10.17
CA LYS A 116 1.42 18.32 -10.34
C LYS A 116 0.57 18.90 -9.22
N THR A 117 -0.35 18.11 -8.67
CA THR A 117 -1.31 18.57 -7.67
C THR A 117 -0.83 18.36 -6.23
N GLY A 118 0.20 17.54 -6.04
CA GLY A 118 0.70 17.14 -4.73
C GLY A 118 -0.23 16.20 -3.95
N ILE A 119 -1.29 15.66 -4.59
CA ILE A 119 -2.28 14.80 -3.95
C ILE A 119 -2.62 13.60 -4.85
N TYR A 120 -2.58 12.40 -4.28
CA TYR A 120 -3.08 11.15 -4.87
C TYR A 120 -4.26 10.66 -4.04
N LEU A 121 -5.47 10.73 -4.57
CA LEU A 121 -6.72 10.52 -3.81
C LEU A 121 -6.79 11.49 -2.62
N ASP A 122 -6.53 11.03 -1.40
CA ASP A 122 -6.44 11.79 -0.16
C ASP A 122 -5.01 11.83 0.42
N THR A 123 -4.05 11.13 -0.21
CA THR A 123 -2.66 11.06 0.23
C THR A 123 -1.83 12.21 -0.33
N PRO A 124 -1.08 12.96 0.50
CA PRO A 124 -0.11 13.91 0.01
C PRO A 124 1.11 13.25 -0.62
N VAL A 125 1.46 13.70 -1.81
CA VAL A 125 2.51 13.13 -2.68
C VAL A 125 3.38 14.23 -3.29
N ALA A 126 3.69 15.27 -2.52
CA ALA A 126 4.69 16.24 -2.95
C ALA A 126 6.07 15.56 -3.02
N ARG A 127 7.02 16.21 -3.69
CA ARG A 127 8.38 15.67 -3.90
C ARG A 127 9.00 15.12 -2.62
N ASP A 128 8.97 15.87 -1.53
CA ASP A 128 9.57 15.44 -0.27
C ASP A 128 8.79 14.30 0.41
N ASP A 129 7.47 14.20 0.22
CA ASP A 129 6.69 13.07 0.76
C ASP A 129 7.08 11.75 0.07
N VAL A 130 7.26 11.78 -1.25
CA VAL A 130 7.66 10.60 -2.04
C VAL A 130 9.10 10.20 -1.70
N ARG A 131 10.03 11.17 -1.65
CA ARG A 131 11.43 10.94 -1.25
C ARG A 131 11.52 10.37 0.17
N TYR A 132 10.74 10.93 1.10
CA TYR A 132 10.64 10.44 2.47
C TYR A 132 10.18 8.98 2.51
N ARG A 133 9.08 8.63 1.82
CA ARG A 133 8.56 7.25 1.79
C ARG A 133 9.55 6.27 1.18
N PHE A 134 10.25 6.66 0.12
CA PHE A 134 11.31 5.85 -0.47
C PHE A 134 12.43 5.50 0.53
N LEU A 135 13.00 6.51 1.21
CA LEU A 135 14.07 6.28 2.18
C LEU A 135 13.57 5.47 3.39
N ARG A 136 12.35 5.75 3.87
CA ARG A 136 11.72 4.97 4.93
C ARG A 136 11.43 3.53 4.54
N LEU A 137 11.10 3.28 3.28
CA LEU A 137 10.94 1.93 2.75
C LEU A 137 12.27 1.17 2.79
N ALA A 138 13.38 1.81 2.40
CA ALA A 138 14.71 1.21 2.49
C ALA A 138 15.08 0.84 3.93
N GLU A 139 14.85 1.74 4.89
CA GLU A 139 15.07 1.46 6.31
C GLU A 139 14.19 0.33 6.85
N THR A 140 12.92 0.29 6.43
CA THR A 140 11.95 -0.71 6.85
C THR A 140 12.32 -2.11 6.35
N LEU A 141 12.66 -2.20 5.06
CA LEU A 141 13.02 -3.47 4.42
C LEU A 141 14.47 -3.89 4.72
N LYS A 142 15.27 -3.00 5.34
CA LYS A 142 16.71 -3.17 5.55
C LYS A 142 17.46 -3.48 4.25
N LEU A 143 17.05 -2.84 3.16
CA LEU A 143 17.67 -2.93 1.85
C LEU A 143 18.53 -1.70 1.59
N SER A 144 19.45 -1.82 0.63
CA SER A 144 20.07 -0.63 0.05
C SER A 144 19.02 0.25 -0.65
N THR A 145 19.29 1.55 -0.76
CA THR A 145 18.44 2.48 -1.53
C THR A 145 18.32 2.05 -2.98
N LYS A 146 19.38 1.47 -3.56
CA LYS A 146 19.36 0.89 -4.91
C LYS A 146 18.40 -0.29 -5.06
N GLU A 147 18.49 -1.30 -4.20
CA GLU A 147 17.55 -2.43 -4.20
C GLU A 147 16.11 -1.97 -3.94
N THR A 148 15.93 -0.96 -3.08
CA THR A 148 14.62 -0.38 -2.81
C THR A 148 14.04 0.30 -4.05
N LEU A 149 14.87 0.95 -4.87
CA LEU A 149 14.43 1.54 -6.13
C LEU A 149 13.98 0.45 -7.12
N GLU A 150 14.66 -0.70 -7.18
CA GLU A 150 14.23 -1.85 -7.99
C GLU A 150 12.86 -2.41 -7.56
N VAL A 151 12.61 -2.42 -6.24
CA VAL A 151 11.29 -2.77 -5.68
C VAL A 151 10.20 -1.79 -6.16
N LEU A 152 10.47 -0.48 -6.13
CA LEU A 152 9.51 0.53 -6.60
C LEU A 152 9.31 0.51 -8.12
N GLN A 153 10.35 0.19 -8.89
CA GLN A 153 10.21 0.00 -10.34
C GLN A 153 9.27 -1.16 -10.67
N THR A 154 9.22 -2.17 -9.80
CA THR A 154 8.26 -3.28 -9.92
C THR A 154 6.85 -2.84 -9.59
N ASP A 155 6.65 -2.15 -8.47
CA ASP A 155 5.35 -1.69 -8.03
C ASP A 155 5.51 -0.40 -7.23
N ASP A 156 5.01 0.69 -7.82
CA ASP A 156 5.21 2.03 -7.30
C ASP A 156 4.07 2.51 -6.39
N VAL A 157 3.07 1.65 -6.14
CA VAL A 157 1.96 1.98 -5.23
C VAL A 157 2.47 2.34 -3.83
N LEU A 158 3.62 1.80 -3.42
CA LEU A 158 4.23 2.07 -2.12
C LEU A 158 4.63 3.55 -1.93
N MET A 159 4.78 4.32 -3.02
CA MET A 159 5.07 5.76 -2.95
C MET A 159 3.86 6.60 -2.50
N VAL A 160 2.65 6.03 -2.53
CA VAL A 160 1.40 6.70 -2.10
C VAL A 160 0.78 6.09 -0.85
N VAL A 161 1.49 5.18 -0.18
CA VAL A 161 1.04 4.52 1.05
C VAL A 161 1.81 5.09 2.24
N ASP A 162 1.15 5.15 3.40
CA ASP A 162 1.79 5.63 4.61
C ASP A 162 2.99 4.75 5.02
N ALA A 163 4.12 5.38 5.35
CA ALA A 163 5.35 4.65 5.65
C ALA A 163 5.25 3.81 6.94
N ASP A 164 4.49 4.25 7.94
CA ASP A 164 4.29 3.46 9.15
C ASP A 164 3.34 2.30 8.89
N TYR A 165 2.32 2.49 8.06
CA TYR A 165 1.44 1.39 7.63
C TYR A 165 2.23 0.29 6.92
N VAL A 166 3.13 0.66 6.00
CA VAL A 166 4.03 -0.28 5.33
C VAL A 166 4.94 -0.97 6.33
N LYS A 167 5.52 -0.22 7.28
CA LYS A 167 6.37 -0.77 8.34
C LYS A 167 5.63 -1.81 9.17
N ASN A 168 4.45 -1.48 9.69
CA ASN A 168 3.66 -2.39 10.51
C ASN A 168 3.27 -3.66 9.75
N THR A 169 2.89 -3.50 8.47
CA THR A 169 2.58 -4.64 7.59
C THR A 169 3.81 -5.55 7.42
N PHE A 170 4.99 -4.98 7.18
CA PHE A 170 6.21 -5.77 7.04
C PHE A 170 6.62 -6.45 8.36
N GLU A 171 6.49 -5.76 9.50
CA GLU A 171 6.73 -6.36 10.81
C GLU A 171 5.76 -7.51 11.10
N ALA A 172 4.50 -7.41 10.69
CA ALA A 172 3.54 -8.50 10.76
C ALA A 172 3.93 -9.70 9.87
N MET A 173 4.45 -9.44 8.66
CA MET A 173 5.00 -10.50 7.82
C MET A 173 6.20 -11.22 8.48
N ILE A 174 7.08 -10.47 9.15
CA ILE A 174 8.23 -11.04 9.88
C ILE A 174 7.74 -11.94 11.03
N ARG A 175 6.72 -11.52 11.79
CA ARG A 175 6.14 -12.32 12.88
C ARG A 175 5.49 -13.61 12.37
N GLY A 176 4.83 -13.57 11.22
CA GLY A 176 4.13 -14.73 10.63
C GLY A 176 5.04 -15.74 9.92
N ALA A 177 6.29 -15.36 9.64
CA ALA A 177 7.26 -16.22 8.97
C ALA A 177 8.65 -15.99 9.56
N ASP A 178 9.46 -15.16 8.89
CA ASP A 178 10.73 -14.64 9.34
C ASP A 178 11.14 -13.50 8.38
N PHE A 179 12.26 -12.85 8.66
CA PHE A 179 12.75 -11.75 7.83
C PHE A 179 13.07 -12.16 6.39
N GLN A 180 13.69 -13.33 6.18
CA GLN A 180 14.15 -13.75 4.85
C GLN A 180 12.97 -14.14 3.96
N LYS A 181 12.02 -14.91 4.48
CA LYS A 181 10.78 -15.23 3.76
C LYS A 181 9.96 -13.97 3.49
N ALA A 182 9.87 -13.04 4.44
CA ALA A 182 9.16 -11.78 4.23
C ALA A 182 9.78 -10.93 3.11
N ILE A 183 11.12 -10.75 3.10
CA ILE A 183 11.79 -9.94 2.07
C ILE A 183 11.70 -10.59 0.69
N ASP A 184 11.79 -11.92 0.60
CA ASP A 184 11.65 -12.65 -0.67
C ASP A 184 10.25 -12.47 -1.27
N ILE A 185 9.21 -12.52 -0.43
CA ILE A 185 7.82 -12.25 -0.83
C ILE A 185 7.68 -10.81 -1.33
N VAL A 186 8.23 -9.83 -0.61
CA VAL A 186 8.16 -8.40 -0.99
C VAL A 186 8.86 -8.15 -2.32
N LYS A 187 10.08 -8.66 -2.53
CA LYS A 187 10.82 -8.50 -3.81
C LYS A 187 10.03 -9.07 -4.99
N LYS A 188 9.29 -10.16 -4.78
CA LYS A 188 8.42 -10.78 -5.79
C LYS A 188 7.06 -10.08 -5.95
N ASN A 189 6.49 -9.52 -4.89
CA ASN A 189 5.19 -8.86 -4.92
C ASN A 189 5.12 -7.67 -3.93
N PRO A 190 5.63 -6.49 -4.30
CA PRO A 190 5.76 -5.39 -3.33
C PRO A 190 4.42 -4.84 -2.83
N SER A 191 3.35 -4.91 -3.64
CA SER A 191 2.00 -4.48 -3.22
C SER A 191 1.41 -5.31 -2.08
N ILE A 192 2.02 -6.44 -1.70
CA ILE A 192 1.64 -7.17 -0.48
C ILE A 192 1.76 -6.30 0.77
N LEU A 193 2.65 -5.29 0.76
CA LEU A 193 2.84 -4.35 1.87
C LEU A 193 1.64 -3.42 2.10
N VAL A 194 0.62 -3.46 1.23
CA VAL A 194 -0.63 -2.71 1.40
C VAL A 194 -1.71 -3.54 2.14
N SER A 195 -1.44 -4.82 2.40
CA SER A 195 -2.43 -5.76 2.97
C SER A 195 -2.76 -5.55 4.45
N GLY A 196 -1.94 -4.82 5.20
CA GLY A 196 -2.15 -4.56 6.62
C GLY A 196 -1.67 -5.71 7.52
N GLU A 197 -1.81 -5.53 8.84
CA GLU A 197 -1.23 -6.43 9.84
C GLU A 197 -1.86 -7.84 9.85
N ASP A 198 -3.08 -8.01 9.34
CA ASP A 198 -3.75 -9.31 9.20
C ASP A 198 -3.00 -10.30 8.29
N ILE A 199 -2.01 -9.82 7.53
CA ILE A 199 -1.12 -10.64 6.69
C ILE A 199 -0.32 -11.67 7.50
N GLU A 200 -0.10 -11.41 8.79
CA GLU A 200 0.63 -12.29 9.71
C GLU A 200 0.10 -13.74 9.64
N THR A 201 -1.22 -13.90 9.55
CA THR A 201 -1.88 -15.22 9.51
C THR A 201 -2.03 -15.80 8.10
N LYS A 202 -1.57 -15.08 7.06
CA LYS A 202 -1.80 -15.39 5.64
C LYS A 202 -0.50 -15.52 4.84
N MET A 203 0.63 -15.74 5.51
CA MET A 203 1.95 -15.74 4.87
C MET A 203 2.13 -16.81 3.79
N ASP A 204 1.49 -17.98 3.91
CA ASP A 204 1.58 -19.01 2.87
C ASP A 204 0.79 -18.64 1.61
N ALA A 205 -0.38 -18.02 1.77
CA ALA A 205 -1.13 -17.46 0.65
C ALA A 205 -0.37 -16.31 -0.01
N ALA A 206 0.29 -15.47 0.78
CA ALA A 206 1.14 -14.39 0.29
C ALA A 206 2.34 -14.92 -0.52
N ALA A 207 3.00 -15.98 -0.02
CA ALA A 207 4.10 -16.64 -0.71
C ALA A 207 3.66 -17.23 -2.05
N PHE A 208 2.54 -17.96 -2.07
CA PHE A 208 1.98 -18.49 -3.31
C PHE A 208 1.66 -17.38 -4.33
N GLY A 209 1.00 -16.30 -3.89
CA GLY A 209 0.70 -15.15 -4.75
C GLY A 209 1.95 -14.48 -5.31
N ALA A 210 3.01 -14.39 -4.51
CA ALA A 210 4.29 -13.85 -4.93
C ALA A 210 4.98 -14.71 -6.01
N GLU A 211 4.96 -16.05 -5.87
CA GLU A 211 5.51 -16.95 -6.89
C GLU A 211 4.76 -16.79 -8.23
N VAL A 212 3.43 -16.81 -8.19
CA VAL A 212 2.59 -16.64 -9.39
C VAL A 212 2.91 -15.33 -10.09
N ARG A 213 2.96 -14.21 -9.36
CA ARG A 213 3.30 -12.90 -9.94
C ARG A 213 4.70 -12.89 -10.55
N SER A 214 5.68 -13.49 -9.88
CA SER A 214 7.05 -13.53 -10.38
C SER A 214 7.17 -14.31 -11.70
N PHE A 215 6.39 -15.39 -11.86
CA PHE A 215 6.35 -16.19 -13.07
C PHE A 215 5.75 -15.43 -14.26
N PHE A 216 4.70 -14.64 -14.05
CA PHE A 216 4.03 -13.91 -15.14
C PHE A 216 4.65 -12.55 -15.48
N ARG A 217 5.49 -11.97 -14.61
CA ARG A 217 6.10 -10.64 -14.82
C ARG A 217 6.86 -10.48 -16.16
N PRO A 218 7.65 -11.46 -16.65
CA PRO A 218 8.32 -11.32 -17.95
C PRO A 218 7.34 -11.15 -19.12
N LEU A 219 6.16 -11.78 -19.03
CA LEU A 219 5.11 -11.68 -20.03
C LEU A 219 4.44 -10.30 -20.01
N ASP A 220 4.14 -9.77 -18.82
CA ASP A 220 3.56 -8.43 -18.66
C ASP A 220 4.49 -7.35 -19.22
N ASN A 221 5.79 -7.44 -18.94
CA ASN A 221 6.80 -6.51 -19.48
C ASN A 221 6.88 -6.59 -21.02
N LEU A 222 6.78 -7.79 -21.59
CA LEU A 222 6.78 -8.00 -23.03
C LEU A 222 5.54 -7.38 -23.69
N ILE A 223 4.36 -7.60 -23.11
CA ILE A 223 3.10 -7.02 -23.60
C ILE A 223 3.12 -5.48 -23.50
N GLN A 224 3.56 -4.94 -22.36
CA GLN A 224 3.64 -3.48 -22.18
C GLN A 224 4.66 -2.83 -23.11
N SER A 225 5.81 -3.47 -23.36
CA SER A 225 6.81 -2.95 -24.31
C SER A 225 6.35 -3.03 -25.76
N ALA A 226 5.58 -4.05 -26.14
CA ALA A 226 4.99 -4.21 -27.46
C ALA A 226 3.86 -3.19 -27.72
N LEU A 227 3.00 -2.96 -26.73
CA LEU A 227 1.86 -2.03 -26.84
C LEU A 227 2.26 -0.57 -26.59
N GLY A 228 3.32 -0.32 -25.83
CA GLY A 228 3.81 1.02 -25.47
C GLY A 228 4.67 1.72 -26.54
N ARG A 229 5.11 1.01 -27.59
CA ARG A 229 5.84 1.61 -28.73
C ARG A 229 4.94 2.23 -29.81
N GLY A 230 3.62 2.21 -29.63
CA GLY A 230 2.64 2.68 -30.62
C GLY A 230 2.00 4.06 -30.33
N ARG A 231 2.54 4.86 -29.41
CA ARG A 231 2.04 6.20 -29.10
C ARG A 231 3.16 7.23 -29.03
#